data_AF-A0A417Z617-F1
#
_entry.id   AF-A0A417Z617-F1
#
_cell.length_a   1.000
_cell.length_b   1.000
_cell.length_c   1.000
_cell.angle_alpha   90.00
_cell.angle_beta   90.00
_cell.angle_gamma   90.00
#
_symmetry.space_group_name_H-M   'P 1'
#
loop_
_entity.id
_entity.type
_entity.pdbx_description
1 polymer ?
#
loop_
_entity_poly.entity_id
_entity_poly.type
_entity_poly.pdbx_seq_one_letter_code
_entity_poly.pdbx_strand_id
1 'polypeptide(L)'
;MQRIFKLYLKREGIGKMGTYLAIILLSATLITLIIVQGLTKDEKLGEILPMIFQGSPKVQGIVNFYIFEILFIRAGVMLLQGFLALQIIASTFVNRQIVQLAAAPMTRAKIYYGMIAVIGFITGIILMFTHGVGLLLICWYLHVFKFNGFILLLIKDWFLDILFISASLFSCAIAMIIKKAGYIISTTIGLIIILCNMAVASYSSESNYLLFIVLVITTIISCLGNLLAQQYFNKQDI
;
A
#
# COMPACT_ATOMS: atom_id res chain seq x y z
N MET A 1 -0.48 -23.40 -8.35
CA MET A 1 0.11 -22.14 -7.84
C MET A 1 1.42 -21.80 -8.52
N GLN A 2 2.51 -22.59 -8.37
CA GLN A 2 3.81 -22.29 -9.01
C GLN A 2 3.74 -22.06 -10.53
N ARG A 3 2.91 -22.83 -11.26
CA ARG A 3 2.71 -22.65 -12.72
C ARG A 3 2.08 -21.29 -13.06
N ILE A 4 1.10 -20.83 -12.27
CA ILE A 4 0.44 -19.52 -12.43
C ILE A 4 1.44 -18.41 -12.13
N PHE A 5 2.20 -18.57 -11.05
CA PHE A 5 3.24 -17.65 -10.63
C PHE A 5 4.31 -17.46 -11.72
N LYS A 6 4.85 -18.56 -12.28
CA LYS A 6 5.81 -18.52 -13.40
C LYS A 6 5.24 -17.86 -14.66
N LEU A 7 3.98 -18.15 -15.00
CA LEU A 7 3.33 -17.55 -16.16
C LEU A 7 3.15 -16.04 -16.00
N TYR A 8 2.75 -15.58 -14.82
CA TYR A 8 2.61 -14.16 -14.50
C TYR A 8 3.95 -13.44 -14.55
N LEU A 9 4.96 -13.98 -13.88
CA LEU A 9 6.32 -13.44 -13.89
C LEU A 9 6.90 -13.35 -15.29
N LYS A 10 6.61 -14.33 -16.17
CA LYS A 10 7.07 -14.32 -17.56
C LYS A 10 6.35 -13.26 -18.41
N ARG A 11 5.06 -13.01 -18.15
CA ARG A 11 4.24 -12.07 -18.91
C ARG A 11 4.44 -10.61 -18.51
N GLU A 12 4.32 -10.34 -17.22
CA GLU A 12 4.52 -8.98 -16.70
C GLU A 12 6.01 -8.64 -16.64
N GLY A 13 6.87 -9.64 -16.41
CA GLY A 13 8.32 -9.46 -16.39
C GLY A 13 8.81 -8.78 -15.11
N ILE A 14 9.77 -9.40 -14.43
CA ILE A 14 10.45 -8.81 -13.26
C ILE A 14 11.01 -7.43 -13.61
N GLY A 15 11.50 -7.24 -14.84
CA GLY A 15 12.03 -5.95 -15.31
C GLY A 15 11.01 -4.82 -15.27
N LYS A 16 9.77 -5.03 -15.76
CA LYS A 16 8.73 -3.98 -15.74
C LYS A 16 8.30 -3.65 -14.32
N MET A 17 8.16 -4.67 -13.47
CA MET A 17 7.87 -4.49 -12.05
C MET A 17 8.98 -3.70 -11.35
N GLY A 18 10.25 -3.98 -11.68
CA GLY A 18 11.39 -3.19 -11.22
C GLY A 18 11.32 -1.74 -11.67
N THR A 19 10.92 -1.48 -12.92
CA THR A 19 10.72 -0.11 -13.43
C THR A 19 9.59 0.61 -12.69
N TYR A 20 8.43 -0.03 -12.49
CA TYR A 20 7.33 0.58 -11.74
C TYR A 20 7.71 0.87 -10.30
N LEU A 21 8.47 -0.02 -9.67
CA LEU A 21 8.99 0.20 -8.33
C LEU A 21 9.98 1.38 -8.30
N ALA A 22 10.91 1.44 -9.24
CA ALA A 22 11.85 2.56 -9.33
C ALA A 22 11.12 3.90 -9.50
N ILE A 23 10.05 3.93 -10.32
CA ILE A 23 9.21 5.11 -10.49
C ILE A 23 8.51 5.48 -9.17
N ILE A 24 7.94 4.52 -8.46
CA ILE A 24 7.29 4.75 -7.16
C ILE A 24 8.29 5.32 -6.16
N LEU A 25 9.46 4.71 -6.03
CA LEU A 25 10.50 5.15 -5.09
C LEU A 25 11.02 6.55 -5.45
N LEU A 26 11.37 6.79 -6.71
CA LEU A 26 11.84 8.11 -7.17
C LEU A 26 10.77 9.20 -6.96
N SER A 27 9.51 8.88 -7.24
CA SER A 27 8.41 9.83 -7.05
C SER A 27 8.16 10.11 -5.57
N ALA A 28 8.16 9.08 -4.73
CA ALA A 28 8.05 9.22 -3.27
C ALA A 28 9.17 10.12 -2.74
N THR A 29 10.43 9.79 -3.07
CA THR A 29 11.60 10.57 -2.65
C THR A 29 11.52 12.03 -3.09
N LEU A 30 11.14 12.28 -4.36
CA LEU A 30 11.04 13.64 -4.88
C LEU A 30 9.95 14.45 -4.17
N ILE A 31 8.77 13.87 -3.96
CA ILE A 31 7.66 14.51 -3.26
C ILE A 31 8.03 14.78 -1.79
N THR A 32 8.60 13.78 -1.11
CA THR A 32 9.08 13.89 0.26
C THR A 32 10.11 15.02 0.40
N LEU A 33 11.08 15.10 -0.50
CA LEU A 33 12.10 16.16 -0.49
C LEU A 33 11.46 17.56 -0.63
N ILE A 34 10.50 17.73 -1.55
CA ILE A 34 9.79 19.00 -1.73
C ILE A 34 9.07 19.39 -0.44
N ILE A 35 8.34 18.47 0.18
CA ILE A 35 7.60 18.71 1.42
C ILE A 35 8.55 19.06 2.56
N VAL A 36 9.58 18.24 2.80
CA VAL A 36 10.54 18.48 3.89
C VAL A 36 11.29 19.79 3.69
N GLN A 37 11.67 20.15 2.45
CA GLN A 37 12.28 21.46 2.17
C GLN A 37 11.32 22.62 2.47
N GLY A 38 10.04 22.50 2.08
CA GLY A 38 9.02 23.50 2.42
C GLY A 38 8.87 23.67 3.93
N LEU A 39 8.69 22.56 4.65
CA LEU A 39 8.59 22.56 6.12
C LEU A 39 9.85 23.10 6.81
N THR A 40 11.03 22.86 6.23
CA THR A 40 12.29 23.40 6.75
C THR A 40 12.34 24.93 6.59
N LYS A 41 11.96 25.44 5.41
CA LYS A 41 11.95 26.89 5.14
C LYS A 41 10.95 27.63 6.02
N ASP A 42 9.82 26.99 6.32
CA ASP A 42 8.76 27.57 7.16
C ASP A 42 8.98 27.32 8.66
N GLU A 43 10.07 26.66 9.06
CA GLU A 43 10.38 26.26 10.45
C GLU A 43 9.31 25.37 11.12
N LYS A 44 8.53 24.63 10.32
CA LYS A 44 7.40 23.79 10.76
C LYS A 44 7.71 22.31 10.93
N LEU A 45 8.97 21.90 10.83
CA LEU A 45 9.37 20.49 10.97
C LEU A 45 8.94 19.87 12.31
N GLY A 46 8.89 20.66 13.39
CA GLY A 46 8.50 20.19 14.72
C GLY A 46 7.00 20.04 14.94
N GLU A 47 6.15 20.66 14.12
CA GLU A 47 4.69 20.70 14.32
C GLU A 47 4.01 19.36 14.01
N ILE A 48 4.60 18.59 13.10
CA ILE A 48 4.02 17.31 12.61
C ILE A 48 4.52 16.12 13.44
N LEU A 49 5.61 16.31 14.18
CA LEU A 49 6.28 15.25 14.91
C LEU A 49 5.83 15.17 16.37
N PRO A 50 5.82 13.97 16.97
CA PRO A 50 5.73 13.80 18.41
C PRO A 50 6.74 14.69 19.16
N MET A 51 6.36 15.24 20.31
CA MET A 51 7.24 16.08 21.15
C MET A 51 8.62 15.47 21.41
N ILE A 52 8.69 14.13 21.50
CA ILE A 52 9.92 13.37 21.69
C ILE A 52 10.97 13.63 20.59
N PHE A 53 10.59 14.03 19.36
CA PHE A 53 11.52 14.34 18.27
C PHE A 53 11.82 15.84 18.09
N GLN A 54 11.28 16.71 18.96
CA GLN A 54 11.44 18.16 18.81
C GLN A 54 12.82 18.71 19.21
N GLY A 55 13.73 17.89 19.75
CA GLY A 55 15.01 18.34 20.31
C GLY A 55 16.10 18.76 19.30
N SER A 56 16.00 18.43 18.00
CA SER A 56 17.01 18.82 17.00
C SER A 56 16.43 18.95 15.58
N PRO A 57 16.61 20.07 14.87
CA PRO A 57 16.12 20.26 13.50
C PRO A 57 16.62 19.19 12.52
N LYS A 58 17.85 18.68 12.69
CA LYS A 58 18.39 17.60 11.85
C LYS A 58 17.66 16.27 12.07
N VAL A 59 17.31 15.97 13.32
CA VAL A 59 16.52 14.79 13.67
C VAL A 59 15.10 14.94 13.13
N GLN A 60 14.49 16.11 13.32
CA GLN A 60 13.15 16.40 12.80
C GLN A 60 13.09 16.23 11.27
N GLY A 61 14.08 16.74 10.53
CA GLY A 61 14.14 16.59 9.07
C GLY A 61 14.18 15.13 8.62
N ILE A 62 14.98 14.29 9.27
CA ILE A 62 15.13 12.87 8.92
C ILE A 62 13.89 12.05 9.30
N VAL A 63 13.29 12.33 10.47
CA VAL A 63 12.08 11.63 10.90
C VAL A 63 10.88 12.03 10.04
N ASN A 64 10.73 13.31 9.70
CA ASN A 64 9.71 13.75 8.74
C ASN A 64 9.92 13.12 7.36
N PHE A 65 11.17 13.12 6.87
CA PHE A 65 11.50 12.47 5.60
C PHE A 65 11.03 11.02 5.59
N TYR A 66 11.36 10.26 6.63
CA TYR A 66 10.92 8.88 6.77
C TYR A 66 9.41 8.70 6.74
N ILE A 67 8.69 9.46 7.58
CA ILE A 67 7.24 9.34 7.74
C ILE A 67 6.52 9.62 6.42
N PHE A 68 6.93 10.67 5.71
CA PHE A 68 6.37 10.99 4.40
C PHE A 68 6.78 9.97 3.34
N GLU A 69 8.05 9.56 3.32
CA GLU A 69 8.56 8.58 2.35
C GLU A 69 7.80 7.27 2.44
N ILE A 70 7.65 6.71 3.65
CA ILE A 70 6.94 5.46 3.83
C ILE A 70 5.46 5.57 3.46
N LEU A 71 4.84 6.72 3.73
CA LEU A 71 3.45 6.99 3.37
C LEU A 71 3.23 7.03 1.86
N PHE A 72 4.14 7.67 1.11
CA PHE A 72 4.08 7.70 -0.35
C PHE A 72 4.42 6.34 -0.98
N ILE A 73 5.38 5.60 -0.42
CA ILE A 73 5.68 4.23 -0.86
C ILE A 73 4.45 3.34 -0.66
N ARG A 74 3.79 3.40 0.50
CA ARG A 74 2.54 2.66 0.79
C ARG A 74 1.46 2.97 -0.26
N ALA A 75 1.22 4.27 -0.51
CA ALA A 75 0.24 4.70 -1.51
C ALA A 75 0.60 4.20 -2.93
N GLY A 76 1.86 4.33 -3.33
CA GLY A 76 2.36 3.85 -4.62
C GLY A 76 2.22 2.33 -4.77
N VAL A 77 2.50 1.57 -3.72
CA VAL A 77 2.31 0.11 -3.70
C VAL A 77 0.83 -0.26 -3.83
N MET A 78 -0.08 0.46 -3.18
CA MET A 78 -1.53 0.23 -3.36
C MET A 78 -1.98 0.51 -4.80
N LEU A 79 -1.49 1.60 -5.42
CA LEU A 79 -1.75 1.89 -6.83
C LEU A 79 -1.21 0.79 -7.75
N LEU A 80 -0.03 0.26 -7.46
CA LEU A 80 0.56 -0.85 -8.20
C LEU A 80 -0.29 -2.12 -8.08
N GLN A 81 -0.82 -2.44 -6.90
CA GLN A 81 -1.73 -3.57 -6.72
C GLN A 81 -3.00 -3.41 -7.56
N GLY A 82 -3.62 -2.22 -7.51
CA GLY A 82 -4.79 -1.90 -8.32
C GLY A 82 -4.49 -1.98 -9.82
N PHE A 83 -3.36 -1.43 -10.27
CA PHE A 83 -2.94 -1.49 -11.66
C PHE A 83 -2.68 -2.92 -12.14
N LEU A 84 -1.99 -3.74 -11.34
CA LEU A 84 -1.77 -5.15 -11.66
C LEU A 84 -3.11 -5.88 -11.76
N ALA A 85 -4.01 -5.70 -10.78
CA ALA A 85 -5.36 -6.27 -10.82
C ALA A 85 -6.15 -5.86 -12.07
N LEU A 86 -6.05 -4.60 -12.49
CA LEU A 86 -6.65 -4.10 -13.72
C LEU A 86 -6.07 -4.79 -14.97
N GLN A 87 -4.75 -4.94 -15.06
CA GLN A 87 -4.10 -5.67 -16.14
C GLN A 87 -4.55 -7.13 -16.18
N ILE A 88 -4.74 -7.77 -15.02
CA ILE A 88 -5.29 -9.13 -14.94
C ILE A 88 -6.68 -9.16 -15.58
N ILE A 89 -7.57 -8.28 -15.14
CA ILE A 89 -8.94 -8.20 -15.64
C ILE A 89 -8.94 -7.97 -17.16
N ALA A 90 -8.24 -6.94 -17.64
CA ALA A 90 -8.15 -6.63 -19.07
C ALA A 90 -7.60 -7.81 -19.88
N SER A 91 -6.55 -8.48 -19.37
CA SER A 91 -5.97 -9.64 -20.05
C SER A 91 -6.90 -10.86 -20.06
N THR A 92 -7.76 -11.05 -19.05
CA THR A 92 -8.78 -12.11 -19.05
C THR A 92 -9.90 -11.86 -20.07
N PHE A 93 -10.23 -10.60 -20.35
CA PHE A 93 -11.18 -10.26 -21.42
C PHE A 93 -10.59 -10.48 -22.81
N VAL A 94 -9.32 -10.12 -23.02
CA VAL A 94 -8.64 -10.25 -24.32
C VAL A 94 -8.21 -11.70 -24.62
N ASN A 95 -7.79 -12.47 -23.61
CA ASN A 95 -7.29 -13.84 -23.77
C ASN A 95 -8.19 -14.88 -23.10
N ARG A 96 -9.43 -15.05 -23.59
CA ARG A 96 -10.32 -16.16 -23.17
C ARG A 96 -9.62 -17.52 -23.19
N GLN A 97 -8.66 -17.71 -24.11
CA GLN A 97 -7.84 -18.92 -24.23
C GLN A 97 -6.93 -19.20 -23.04
N ILE A 98 -6.37 -18.20 -22.34
CA ILE A 98 -5.43 -18.44 -21.21
C ILE A 98 -6.15 -18.92 -19.97
N VAL A 99 -7.35 -18.38 -19.71
CA VAL A 99 -8.21 -18.88 -18.62
C VAL A 99 -8.70 -20.29 -18.94
N GLN A 100 -8.98 -20.61 -20.20
CA GLN A 100 -9.34 -21.97 -20.62
C GLN A 100 -8.14 -22.95 -20.56
N LEU A 101 -6.95 -22.55 -21.00
CA LEU A 101 -5.72 -23.36 -20.98
C LEU A 101 -5.15 -23.58 -19.57
N ALA A 102 -5.39 -22.64 -18.63
CA ALA A 102 -5.01 -22.80 -17.23
C ALA A 102 -6.09 -23.51 -16.39
N ALA A 103 -7.34 -23.57 -16.85
CA ALA A 103 -8.47 -24.14 -16.10
C ALA A 103 -8.54 -25.67 -16.13
N ALA A 104 -7.77 -26.35 -16.98
CA ALA A 104 -7.61 -27.80 -16.90
C ALA A 104 -6.28 -28.11 -16.18
N PRO A 105 -6.29 -28.59 -14.90
CA PRO A 105 -7.41 -29.08 -14.08
C PRO A 105 -7.88 -28.10 -12.95
N MET A 106 -7.57 -26.79 -13.02
CA MET A 106 -7.87 -25.84 -11.94
C MET A 106 -9.18 -25.04 -12.14
N THR A 107 -9.99 -24.89 -11.10
CA THR A 107 -11.19 -24.01 -11.17
C THR A 107 -10.79 -22.54 -11.36
N ARG A 108 -11.64 -21.76 -12.05
CA ARG A 108 -11.41 -20.31 -12.27
C ARG A 108 -11.15 -19.54 -10.97
N ALA A 109 -11.87 -19.89 -9.89
CA ALA A 109 -11.65 -19.32 -8.56
C ALA A 109 -10.22 -19.55 -8.05
N LYS A 110 -9.68 -20.77 -8.18
CA LYS A 110 -8.29 -21.08 -7.79
C LYS A 110 -7.26 -20.29 -8.60
N ILE A 111 -7.57 -19.98 -9.86
CA ILE A 111 -6.72 -19.14 -10.70
C ILE A 111 -6.71 -17.69 -10.21
N TYR A 112 -7.87 -17.12 -9.91
CA TYR A 112 -7.98 -15.75 -9.38
C TYR A 112 -7.32 -15.60 -8.00
N TYR A 113 -7.55 -16.54 -7.08
CA TYR A 113 -6.83 -16.55 -5.80
C TYR A 113 -5.32 -16.68 -5.99
N GLY A 114 -4.89 -17.48 -6.97
CA GLY A 114 -3.48 -17.58 -7.35
C GLY A 114 -2.91 -16.27 -7.83
N MET A 115 -3.63 -15.53 -8.65
CA MET A 115 -3.24 -14.22 -9.17
C MET A 115 -3.20 -13.15 -8.08
N ILE A 116 -4.18 -13.11 -7.18
CA ILE A 116 -4.21 -12.19 -6.03
C ILE A 116 -3.03 -12.49 -5.10
N ALA A 117 -2.75 -13.77 -4.83
CA ALA A 117 -1.61 -14.18 -4.02
C ALA A 117 -0.27 -13.75 -4.67
N VAL A 118 -0.16 -13.80 -6.01
CA VAL A 118 1.02 -13.31 -6.73
C VAL A 118 1.16 -11.80 -6.57
N ILE A 119 0.07 -11.04 -6.77
CA ILE A 119 0.06 -9.58 -6.55
C ILE A 119 0.55 -9.29 -5.14
N GLY A 120 -0.09 -9.88 -4.12
CA GLY A 120 0.25 -9.65 -2.72
C GLY A 120 1.66 -10.08 -2.34
N PHE A 121 2.18 -11.17 -2.89
CA PHE A 121 3.55 -11.60 -2.66
C PHE A 121 4.55 -10.59 -3.23
N ILE A 122 4.32 -10.14 -4.48
CA ILE A 122 5.23 -9.21 -5.16
C ILE A 122 5.20 -7.85 -4.47
N THR A 123 4.02 -7.28 -4.28
CA THR A 123 3.87 -5.95 -3.68
C THR A 123 4.19 -5.94 -2.19
N GLY A 124 3.89 -7.04 -1.48
CA GLY A 124 4.20 -7.20 -0.07
C GLY A 124 5.70 -7.34 0.20
N ILE A 125 6.42 -8.16 -0.58
CA ILE A 125 7.89 -8.24 -0.46
C ILE A 125 8.53 -6.88 -0.72
N ILE A 126 8.06 -6.19 -1.76
CA ILE A 126 8.57 -4.88 -2.10
C ILE A 126 8.38 -3.90 -0.94
N LEU A 127 7.15 -3.76 -0.43
CA LEU A 127 6.86 -2.82 0.66
C LEU A 127 7.67 -3.15 1.91
N MET A 128 7.65 -4.42 2.34
CA MET A 128 8.35 -4.87 3.55
C MET A 128 9.87 -4.73 3.42
N PHE A 129 10.43 -4.96 2.22
CA PHE A 129 11.85 -4.77 1.97
C PHE A 129 12.22 -3.28 1.98
N THR A 130 11.51 -2.43 1.24
CA THR A 130 11.80 -0.98 1.18
C THR A 130 11.64 -0.32 2.54
N HIS A 131 10.59 -0.70 3.26
CA HIS A 131 10.35 -0.21 4.62
C HIS A 131 11.39 -0.74 5.59
N GLY A 132 11.72 -2.04 5.55
CA GLY A 132 12.74 -2.66 6.39
C GLY A 132 14.12 -2.01 6.22
N VAL A 133 14.53 -1.71 4.98
CA VAL A 133 15.79 -1.01 4.70
C VAL A 133 15.75 0.43 5.20
N GLY A 134 14.69 1.19 4.89
CA GLY A 134 14.55 2.57 5.34
C GLY A 134 14.55 2.69 6.86
N LEU A 135 13.83 1.77 7.51
CA LEU A 135 13.77 1.67 8.95
C LEU A 135 15.13 1.32 9.56
N LEU A 136 15.88 0.35 9.02
CA LEU A 136 17.24 0.04 9.50
C LEU A 136 18.20 1.24 9.40
N LEU A 137 18.11 2.02 8.33
CA LEU A 137 18.94 3.22 8.15
C LEU A 137 18.62 4.28 9.21
N ILE A 138 17.34 4.46 9.52
CA ILE A 138 16.90 5.40 10.55
C ILE A 138 17.18 4.87 11.96
N CYS A 139 17.03 3.57 12.20
CA CYS A 139 17.47 2.93 13.43
C CYS A 139 18.94 3.26 13.70
N TRP A 140 19.79 3.03 12.69
CA TRP A 140 21.21 3.25 12.82
C TRP A 140 21.53 4.71 13.11
N TYR A 141 20.88 5.63 12.39
CA TYR A 141 21.05 7.06 12.60
C TYR A 141 20.52 7.53 13.97
N LEU A 142 19.34 7.07 14.41
CA LEU A 142 18.72 7.47 15.67
C LEU A 142 19.31 6.77 16.90
N HIS A 143 19.94 5.59 16.74
CA HIS A 143 20.68 4.93 17.82
C HIS A 143 21.83 5.82 18.32
N VAL A 144 22.42 6.64 17.44
CA VAL A 144 23.41 7.68 17.82
C VAL A 144 22.83 8.67 18.83
N PHE A 145 21.50 8.87 18.83
CA PHE A 145 20.79 9.82 19.70
C PHE A 145 20.11 9.17 20.93
N LYS A 146 20.38 7.88 21.24
CA LYS A 146 19.89 7.15 22.43
C LYS A 146 18.35 7.18 22.61
N PHE A 147 17.62 7.01 21.51
CA PHE A 147 16.17 7.12 21.51
C PHE A 147 15.45 5.79 21.77
N ASN A 148 14.84 5.63 22.95
CA ASN A 148 14.26 4.34 23.41
C ASN A 148 12.82 4.06 22.94
N GLY A 149 12.12 5.02 22.30
CA GLY A 149 10.73 4.86 21.82
C GLY A 149 10.59 4.21 20.45
N PHE A 150 11.69 3.80 19.83
CA PHE A 150 11.75 3.43 18.42
C PHE A 150 11.05 2.10 18.08
N ILE A 151 11.10 1.12 18.98
CA ILE A 151 10.49 -0.21 18.78
C ILE A 151 8.96 -0.09 18.64
N LEU A 152 8.33 0.80 19.40
CA LEU A 152 6.89 1.01 19.34
C LEU A 152 6.45 1.63 18.01
N LEU A 153 7.24 2.57 17.47
CA LEU A 153 7.02 3.17 16.15
C LEU A 153 7.14 2.11 15.04
N LEU A 154 8.15 1.24 15.13
CA LEU A 154 8.37 0.13 14.20
C LEU A 154 7.20 -0.85 14.17
N ILE A 155 6.70 -1.25 15.34
CA ILE A 155 5.56 -2.17 15.44
C ILE A 155 4.30 -1.53 14.83
N LYS A 156 4.06 -0.24 15.10
CA LYS A 156 2.95 0.51 14.50
C LYS A 156 3.07 0.58 12.97
N ASP A 157 4.26 0.88 12.45
CA ASP A 157 4.48 0.99 11.01
C ASP A 157 4.31 -0.36 10.30
N TRP A 158 4.78 -1.45 10.89
CA TRP A 158 4.56 -2.79 10.34
C TRP A 158 3.08 -3.18 10.35
N PHE A 159 2.34 -2.83 11.40
CA PHE A 159 0.90 -3.04 11.44
C PHE A 159 0.18 -2.25 10.34
N LEU A 160 0.58 -0.99 10.13
CA LEU A 160 0.06 -0.16 9.05
C LEU A 160 0.37 -0.77 7.68
N ASP A 161 1.58 -1.27 7.44
CA ASP A 161 1.92 -1.95 6.18
C ASP A 161 1.01 -3.13 5.87
N ILE A 162 0.77 -3.99 6.87
CA ILE A 162 -0.13 -5.13 6.74
C ILE A 162 -1.55 -4.65 6.43
N LEU A 163 -2.02 -3.59 7.09
CA LEU A 163 -3.34 -3.00 6.84
C LEU A 163 -3.45 -2.45 5.41
N PHE A 164 -2.45 -1.70 4.93
CA PHE A 164 -2.40 -1.15 3.58
C PHE A 164 -2.39 -2.26 2.51
N ILE A 165 -1.54 -3.27 2.69
CA ILE A 165 -1.48 -4.42 1.77
C ILE A 165 -2.82 -5.17 1.77
N SER A 166 -3.35 -5.50 2.94
CA SER A 166 -4.58 -6.30 3.04
C SER A 166 -5.80 -5.56 2.48
N ALA A 167 -5.98 -4.27 2.79
CA ALA A 167 -7.08 -3.46 2.29
C ALA A 167 -7.04 -3.33 0.76
N SER A 168 -5.85 -3.11 0.18
CA SER A 168 -5.68 -3.01 -1.27
C SER A 168 -5.90 -4.35 -1.97
N LEU A 169 -5.35 -5.45 -1.45
CA LEU A 169 -5.58 -6.79 -1.98
C LEU A 169 -7.05 -7.19 -1.92
N PHE A 170 -7.75 -6.80 -0.86
CA PHE A 170 -9.17 -7.06 -0.70
C PHE A 170 -10.01 -6.32 -1.75
N SER A 171 -9.73 -5.03 -1.98
CA SER A 171 -10.36 -4.29 -3.07
C SER A 171 -10.07 -4.93 -4.44
N CYS A 172 -8.81 -5.29 -4.71
CA CYS A 172 -8.41 -5.96 -5.94
C CYS A 172 -9.16 -7.28 -6.15
N ALA A 173 -9.29 -8.09 -5.09
CA ALA A 173 -10.01 -9.35 -5.13
C ALA A 173 -11.47 -9.17 -5.55
N ILE A 174 -12.15 -8.21 -4.94
CA ILE A 174 -13.56 -7.91 -5.23
C ILE A 174 -13.72 -7.41 -6.66
N ALA A 175 -12.86 -6.49 -7.10
CA ALA A 175 -12.94 -5.96 -8.44
C ALA A 175 -12.64 -7.01 -9.52
N MET A 176 -11.75 -7.97 -9.25
CA MET A 176 -11.49 -9.10 -10.14
C MET A 176 -12.71 -10.04 -10.25
N ILE A 177 -13.50 -10.17 -9.18
CA ILE A 177 -14.75 -10.94 -9.20
C ILE A 177 -15.83 -10.22 -10.01
N ILE A 178 -16.01 -8.90 -9.78
CA ILE A 178 -17.01 -8.07 -10.46
C ILE A 178 -16.59 -7.72 -11.91
N LYS A 179 -15.31 -7.88 -12.24
CA LYS A 179 -14.69 -7.53 -13.54
C LYS A 179 -14.87 -6.06 -13.97
N LYS A 180 -15.04 -5.14 -13.03
CA LYS A 180 -15.19 -3.70 -13.30
C LYS A 180 -13.92 -2.93 -12.97
N ALA A 181 -13.21 -2.51 -14.01
CA ALA A 181 -11.99 -1.70 -13.94
C ALA A 181 -12.16 -0.40 -13.14
N GLY A 182 -13.25 0.34 -13.39
CA GLY A 182 -13.51 1.62 -12.72
C GLY A 182 -13.69 1.50 -11.21
N TYR A 183 -14.09 0.31 -10.72
CA TYR A 183 -14.23 0.01 -9.31
C TYR A 183 -12.87 -0.07 -8.60
N ILE A 184 -11.84 -0.56 -9.28
CA ILE A 184 -10.47 -0.68 -8.73
C ILE A 184 -9.92 0.70 -8.42
N ILE A 185 -10.01 1.62 -9.39
CA ILE A 185 -9.34 2.91 -9.30
C ILE A 185 -10.00 3.77 -8.22
N SER A 186 -11.34 3.85 -8.20
CA SER A 186 -12.05 4.66 -7.21
C SER A 186 -11.87 4.14 -5.79
N THR A 187 -11.93 2.82 -5.57
CA THR A 187 -11.75 2.23 -4.24
C THR A 187 -10.29 2.27 -3.79
N THR A 188 -9.32 2.09 -4.68
CA THR A 188 -7.89 2.22 -4.35
C THR A 188 -7.56 3.65 -3.95
N ILE A 189 -8.04 4.65 -4.70
CA ILE A 189 -7.85 6.07 -4.35
C ILE A 189 -8.53 6.40 -3.01
N GLY A 190 -9.78 5.97 -2.81
CA GLY A 190 -10.49 6.19 -1.55
C GLY A 190 -9.78 5.56 -0.34
N LEU A 191 -9.29 4.32 -0.47
CA LEU A 191 -8.54 3.65 0.57
C LEU A 191 -7.18 4.31 0.84
N ILE A 192 -6.48 4.81 -0.20
CA ILE A 192 -5.26 5.59 -0.02
C ILE A 192 -5.53 6.83 0.82
N ILE A 193 -6.58 7.59 0.51
CA ILE A 193 -6.92 8.81 1.26
C ILE A 193 -7.19 8.46 2.73
N ILE A 194 -8.03 7.46 3.01
CA ILE A 194 -8.39 7.07 4.38
C ILE A 194 -7.17 6.57 5.16
N LEU A 195 -6.37 5.69 4.55
CA LEU A 195 -5.23 5.05 5.22
C LEU A 195 -4.03 6.00 5.39
N CYS A 196 -3.80 6.92 4.45
CA CYS A 196 -2.79 7.97 4.61
C CYS A 196 -3.15 8.92 5.76
N ASN A 197 -4.42 9.34 5.86
CA ASN A 197 -4.88 10.16 6.99
C ASN A 197 -4.76 9.38 8.31
N MET A 198 -5.01 8.06 8.31
CA MET A 198 -4.88 7.22 9.49
C MET A 198 -3.43 7.10 9.96
N ALA A 199 -2.50 6.96 9.02
CA ALA A 199 -1.08 6.94 9.30
C ALA A 199 -0.63 8.27 9.91
N VAL A 200 -0.97 9.41 9.29
CA VAL A 200 -0.66 10.75 9.84
C VAL A 200 -1.23 10.94 11.25
N ALA A 201 -2.50 10.57 11.48
CA ALA A 201 -3.12 10.65 12.80
C ALA A 201 -2.43 9.78 13.87
N SER A 202 -1.81 8.66 13.46
CA SER A 202 -1.09 7.78 14.37
C SER A 202 0.28 8.31 14.80
N TYR A 203 0.80 9.31 14.08
CA TYR A 203 2.07 9.99 14.37
C TYR A 203 1.92 11.33 15.10
N SER A 204 0.71 11.92 15.22
CA SER A 204 0.58 13.22 15.91
C SER A 204 0.81 13.14 17.42
N SER A 205 1.34 14.20 18.03
CA SER A 205 1.58 14.33 19.47
C SER A 205 0.29 14.42 20.30
N GLU A 206 -0.77 14.99 19.72
CA GLU A 206 -2.11 14.97 20.30
C GLU A 206 -2.71 13.59 20.08
N SER A 207 -3.35 13.04 21.13
CA SER A 207 -4.01 11.75 21.08
C SER A 207 -5.26 11.82 20.19
N ASN A 208 -5.09 11.92 18.87
CA ASN A 208 -6.14 11.85 17.86
C ASN A 208 -6.66 10.41 17.68
N TYR A 209 -6.81 9.69 18.80
CA TYR A 209 -7.36 8.34 18.85
C TYR A 209 -8.75 8.29 18.23
N LEU A 210 -9.56 9.34 18.42
CA LEU A 210 -10.89 9.41 17.82
C LEU A 210 -10.82 9.44 16.28
N LEU A 211 -9.95 10.28 15.70
CA LEU A 211 -9.77 10.35 14.25
C LEU A 211 -9.23 9.03 13.70
N PHE A 212 -8.26 8.42 14.38
CA PHE A 212 -7.74 7.11 14.02
C PHE A 212 -8.84 6.04 14.02
N ILE A 213 -9.66 5.96 15.08
CA ILE A 213 -10.79 5.03 15.19
C ILE A 213 -11.81 5.28 14.08
N VAL A 214 -12.16 6.54 13.82
CA VAL A 214 -13.09 6.91 12.74
C VAL A 214 -12.55 6.43 11.39
N LEU A 215 -11.27 6.66 11.10
CA LEU A 215 -10.66 6.22 9.84
C LEU A 215 -10.57 4.70 9.75
N VAL A 216 -10.36 3.99 10.86
CA VAL A 216 -10.41 2.51 10.90
C VAL A 216 -11.82 2.03 10.57
N ILE A 217 -12.83 2.62 11.20
CA ILE A 217 -14.25 2.32 10.92
C ILE A 217 -14.57 2.63 9.46
N THR A 218 -14.15 3.78 8.92
CA THR A 218 -14.38 4.13 7.50
C THR A 218 -13.67 3.16 6.55
N THR A 219 -12.48 2.68 6.90
CA THR A 219 -11.76 1.64 6.14
C THR A 219 -12.57 0.34 6.14
N ILE A 220 -13.04 -0.10 7.31
CA ILE A 220 -13.86 -1.32 7.45
C ILE A 220 -15.17 -1.17 6.67
N ILE A 221 -15.88 -0.04 6.81
CA ILE A 221 -17.11 0.24 6.06
C ILE A 221 -16.84 0.25 4.56
N SER A 222 -15.73 0.83 4.11
CA SER A 222 -15.35 0.82 2.68
C SER A 222 -15.10 -0.61 2.19
N CYS A 223 -14.44 -1.45 2.99
CA CYS A 223 -14.28 -2.88 2.69
C CYS A 223 -15.63 -3.62 2.69
N LEU A 224 -16.51 -3.40 3.68
CA LEU A 224 -17.83 -4.02 3.74
C LEU A 224 -18.74 -3.56 2.60
N GLY A 225 -18.67 -2.28 2.22
CA GLY A 225 -19.33 -1.73 1.04
C GLY A 225 -18.89 -2.43 -0.24
N ASN A 226 -17.60 -2.78 -0.35
CA ASN A 226 -17.10 -3.60 -1.45
C ASN A 226 -17.73 -5.01 -1.47
N LEU A 227 -17.93 -5.64 -0.30
CA LEU A 227 -18.61 -6.95 -0.23
C LEU A 227 -20.09 -6.87 -0.61
N LEU A 228 -20.79 -5.82 -0.19
CA LEU A 228 -22.20 -5.63 -0.52
C LEU A 228 -22.38 -5.35 -2.02
N ALA A 229 -21.49 -4.55 -2.62
CA ALA A 229 -21.46 -4.33 -4.06
C ALA A 229 -21.29 -5.67 -4.81
N GLN A 230 -20.43 -6.57 -4.34
CA GLN A 230 -20.27 -7.91 -4.90
C GLN A 230 -21.59 -8.72 -4.90
N GLN A 231 -22.35 -8.68 -3.80
CA GLN A 231 -23.63 -9.40 -3.71
C GLN A 231 -24.72 -8.83 -4.63
N TYR A 232 -24.77 -7.50 -4.77
CA TYR A 232 -25.74 -6.84 -5.65
C TYR A 232 -25.49 -7.18 -7.12
N PHE A 233 -24.23 -7.15 -7.57
CA PHE A 233 -23.90 -7.47 -8.97
C PHE A 233 -24.03 -8.96 -9.29
N ASN A 234 -23.72 -9.86 -8.36
CA ASN A 234 -23.96 -11.31 -8.54
C ASN A 234 -25.44 -11.64 -8.73
N LYS A 235 -26.38 -10.79 -8.28
CA LYS A 235 -27.83 -10.96 -8.50
C LYS A 235 -28.32 -10.41 -9.84
N GLN A 236 -27.57 -9.52 -10.50
CA GLN A 236 -27.95 -8.94 -11.79
C GLN A 236 -27.46 -9.77 -13.00
N ASP A 237 -26.53 -10.70 -12.78
CA ASP A 237 -25.97 -11.60 -13.80
C ASP A 237 -26.65 -13.00 -13.83
N ILE A 238 -27.77 -13.19 -13.13
CA ILE A 238 -28.65 -14.39 -13.15
C ILE A 238 -30.00 -13.99 -13.74
#